data_AF-A0A444R026-F1
#
_entry.id   AF-A0A444R026-F1
#
_cell.length_a   1.000
_cell.length_b   1.000
_cell.length_c   1.000
_cell.angle_alpha   90.00
_cell.angle_beta   90.00
_cell.angle_gamma   90.00
#
_symmetry.space_group_name_H-M   'P 1'
#
loop_
_entity.id
_entity.type
_entity.pdbx_description
1 polymer ?
#
loop_
_entity_poly.entity_id
_entity_poly.type
_entity_poly.pdbx_seq_one_letter_code
_entity_poly.pdbx_strand_id
1 'polypeptide(L)'
;VAHTFMAAEAIETEAKKRGWWVKVETRGSVGAGNAITPEEVAAADLVIVAADIEVDLAKFAGKPMYRTSTGLALKKTAQELDKAVAEATPYEPAGKAQTATTEGKKESAGAYRHLLTGVSYMLPMVVAGGLCIALSFAFGIEAFKEPGTLAAALMQIGGGSAFALMVPVLAGYIAFSIADRPGLTPG
;
A
#
# COMPACT_ATOMS: atom_id res chain seq x y z
N VAL A 1 -3.85 -8.01 -5.02
CA VAL A 1 -4.96 -8.88 -4.53
C VAL A 1 -4.57 -10.34 -4.55
N ALA A 2 -4.16 -10.93 -5.68
CA ALA A 2 -3.77 -12.36 -5.74
C ALA A 2 -2.65 -12.74 -4.75
N HIS A 3 -1.55 -11.98 -4.71
CA HIS A 3 -0.43 -12.28 -3.81
C HIS A 3 -0.82 -12.25 -2.32
N THR A 4 -1.78 -11.41 -1.91
CA THR A 4 -2.24 -11.32 -0.52
C THR A 4 -2.90 -12.63 -0.07
N PHE A 5 -3.78 -13.19 -0.89
CA PHE A 5 -4.46 -14.45 -0.58
C PHE A 5 -3.50 -15.64 -0.67
N MET A 6 -2.63 -15.67 -1.68
CA MET A 6 -1.62 -16.72 -1.81
C MET A 6 -0.65 -16.73 -0.62
N ALA A 7 -0.20 -15.55 -0.16
CA ALA A 7 0.66 -15.45 1.01
C ALA A 7 -0.07 -15.93 2.28
N ALA A 8 -1.35 -15.59 2.43
CA ALA A 8 -2.17 -16.06 3.56
C ALA A 8 -2.30 -17.58 3.58
N GLU A 9 -2.65 -18.20 2.45
CA GLU A 9 -2.76 -19.65 2.32
C GLU A 9 -1.41 -20.36 2.58
N ALA A 10 -0.31 -19.80 2.09
CA ALA A 10 1.03 -20.33 2.35
C ALA A 10 1.36 -20.30 3.84
N ILE A 11 1.11 -19.17 4.52
CA ILE A 11 1.30 -19.02 5.97
C ILE A 11 0.43 -20.01 6.73
N GLU A 12 -0.86 -20.11 6.41
CA GLU A 12 -1.78 -21.04 7.07
C GLU A 12 -1.35 -22.50 6.93
N THR A 13 -0.94 -22.88 5.71
CA THR A 13 -0.49 -24.24 5.41
C THR A 13 0.77 -24.58 6.20
N GLU A 14 1.74 -23.68 6.22
CA GLU A 14 3.02 -23.91 6.91
C GLU A 14 2.87 -23.87 8.44
N ALA A 15 2.06 -22.98 8.98
CA ALA A 15 1.73 -22.94 10.40
C ALA A 15 1.02 -24.23 10.86
N LYS A 16 0.06 -24.73 10.07
CA LYS A 16 -0.60 -26.02 10.35
C LYS A 16 0.39 -27.18 10.39
N LYS A 17 1.36 -27.25 9.46
CA LYS A 17 2.42 -28.29 9.49
C LYS A 17 3.25 -28.24 10.77
N ARG A 18 3.45 -27.04 11.32
CA ARG A 18 4.21 -26.80 12.55
C ARG A 18 3.37 -26.99 13.82
N GLY A 19 2.07 -27.26 13.68
CA GLY A 19 1.13 -27.39 14.80
C GLY A 19 0.78 -26.05 15.45
N TRP A 20 1.00 -24.93 14.76
CA TRP A 20 0.69 -23.60 15.27
C TRP A 20 -0.77 -23.26 15.00
N TRP A 21 -1.43 -22.66 15.98
CA TRP A 21 -2.70 -21.98 15.75
C TRP A 21 -2.41 -20.65 15.07
N VAL A 22 -3.06 -20.39 13.94
CA VAL A 22 -2.84 -19.20 13.14
C VAL A 22 -4.16 -18.61 12.67
N LYS A 23 -4.24 -17.28 12.70
CA LYS A 23 -5.32 -16.50 12.11
C LYS A 23 -4.68 -15.45 11.20
N VAL A 24 -5.09 -15.44 9.93
CA VAL A 24 -4.55 -14.50 8.94
C VAL A 24 -5.62 -13.49 8.52
N GLU A 25 -5.41 -12.22 8.86
CA GLU A 25 -6.18 -11.10 8.31
C GLU A 25 -5.60 -10.72 6.94
N THR A 26 -6.43 -10.75 5.90
CA THR A 26 -6.03 -10.33 4.56
C THR A 26 -6.51 -8.91 4.30
N ARG A 27 -5.68 -8.05 3.72
CA ARG A 27 -6.07 -6.70 3.31
C ARG A 27 -5.82 -6.51 1.82
N GLY A 28 -6.89 -6.34 1.06
CA GLY A 28 -6.86 -6.13 -0.39
C GLY A 28 -7.67 -4.90 -0.82
N SER A 29 -7.81 -4.71 -2.13
CA SER A 29 -8.62 -3.61 -2.70
C SER A 29 -10.12 -3.73 -2.40
N VAL A 30 -10.58 -4.92 -2.01
CA VAL A 30 -11.97 -5.21 -1.61
C VAL A 30 -12.21 -5.07 -0.10
N GLY A 31 -11.20 -4.66 0.67
CA GLY A 31 -11.27 -4.51 2.13
C GLY A 31 -10.49 -5.57 2.91
N ALA A 32 -10.74 -5.63 4.22
CA ALA A 32 -10.13 -6.61 5.12
C ALA A 32 -10.99 -7.87 5.22
N GLY A 33 -10.41 -9.04 4.95
CA GLY A 33 -11.02 -10.34 5.18
C GLY A 33 -10.45 -11.00 6.44
N ASN A 34 -11.27 -11.76 7.17
CA ASN A 34 -10.88 -12.46 8.40
C ASN A 34 -10.25 -11.54 9.45
N ALA A 35 -10.90 -10.42 9.74
CA ALA A 35 -10.42 -9.44 10.71
C ALA A 35 -10.06 -10.10 12.05
N ILE A 36 -8.86 -9.79 12.55
CA ILE A 36 -8.37 -10.29 13.83
C ILE A 36 -9.03 -9.49 14.96
N THR A 37 -9.67 -10.19 15.89
CA THR A 37 -10.39 -9.58 17.02
C THR A 37 -9.44 -9.19 18.15
N PRO A 38 -9.82 -8.26 19.05
CA PRO A 38 -8.98 -7.88 20.20
C PRO A 38 -8.61 -9.06 21.10
N GLU A 39 -9.52 -10.03 21.27
CA GLU A 39 -9.30 -11.23 22.07
C GLU A 39 -8.24 -12.14 21.43
N GLU A 40 -8.29 -12.28 20.10
CA GLU A 40 -7.29 -13.03 19.34
C GLU A 40 -5.91 -12.34 19.41
N VAL A 41 -5.87 -11.00 19.36
CA VAL A 41 -4.61 -10.26 19.61
C VAL A 41 -4.08 -10.54 21.02
N ALA A 42 -4.95 -10.48 22.02
CA ALA A 42 -4.55 -10.73 23.42
C ALA A 42 -3.99 -12.15 23.62
N ALA A 43 -4.56 -13.15 22.95
CA ALA A 43 -4.10 -14.54 22.99
C ALA A 43 -2.86 -14.82 22.12
N ALA A 44 -2.54 -13.96 21.15
CA ALA A 44 -1.42 -14.20 20.24
C ALA A 44 -0.06 -14.06 20.94
N ASP A 45 0.81 -15.05 20.75
CA ASP A 45 2.21 -15.03 21.20
C ASP A 45 3.11 -14.22 20.25
N LEU A 46 2.75 -14.17 18.96
CA LEU A 46 3.55 -13.57 17.89
C LEU A 46 2.64 -12.96 16.81
N VAL A 47 3.03 -11.80 16.31
CA VAL A 47 2.36 -11.10 15.18
C VAL A 47 3.31 -11.04 14.00
N ILE A 48 2.87 -11.54 12.84
CA ILE A 48 3.63 -11.47 11.60
C ILE A 48 2.91 -10.54 10.63
N VAL A 49 3.61 -9.48 10.20
CA VAL A 49 3.10 -8.50 9.25
C VAL A 49 3.79 -8.70 7.91
N ALA A 50 3.13 -9.42 7.00
CA ALA A 50 3.56 -9.56 5.61
C ALA A 50 2.86 -8.51 4.74
N ALA A 51 3.47 -7.35 4.54
CA ALA A 51 2.86 -6.23 3.82
C ALA A 51 3.87 -5.38 3.06
N ASP A 52 3.53 -5.03 1.82
CA ASP A 52 4.31 -4.12 0.97
C ASP A 52 3.78 -2.67 1.01
N ILE A 53 2.79 -2.41 1.86
CA ILE A 53 2.13 -1.11 2.05
C ILE A 53 2.01 -0.78 3.53
N GLU A 54 1.61 0.46 3.83
CA GLU A 54 1.30 0.91 5.18
C GLU A 54 -0.01 0.26 5.69
N VAL A 55 0.02 -0.24 6.91
CA VAL A 55 -1.12 -0.91 7.56
C VAL A 55 -1.26 -0.40 8.97
N ASP A 56 -2.51 -0.15 9.40
CA ASP A 56 -2.78 0.17 10.80
C ASP A 56 -2.51 -1.07 11.68
N LEU A 57 -1.51 -0.91 12.56
CA LEU A 57 -1.03 -1.93 13.49
C LEU A 57 -1.23 -1.53 14.95
N ALA A 58 -1.93 -0.41 15.23
CA ALA A 58 -2.08 0.11 16.59
C ALA A 58 -2.68 -0.93 17.56
N LYS A 59 -3.56 -1.81 17.06
CA LYS A 59 -4.16 -2.89 17.84
C LYS A 59 -3.17 -3.95 18.35
N PHE A 60 -1.98 -4.05 17.74
CA PHE A 60 -0.94 -5.03 18.10
C PHE A 60 0.15 -4.44 19.02
N ALA A 61 -0.09 -3.29 19.64
CA ALA A 61 0.85 -2.66 20.55
C ALA A 61 1.30 -3.61 21.68
N GLY A 62 2.60 -3.65 21.93
CA GLY A 62 3.25 -4.48 22.95
C GLY A 62 3.41 -5.96 22.57
N LYS A 63 2.84 -6.42 21.46
CA LYS A 63 3.00 -7.80 21.00
C LYS A 63 4.34 -8.00 20.27
N PRO A 64 5.03 -9.14 20.44
CA PRO A 64 6.18 -9.49 19.62
C PRO A 64 5.77 -9.47 18.15
N MET A 65 6.48 -8.68 17.34
CA MET A 65 6.15 -8.46 15.95
C MET A 65 7.35 -8.68 15.06
N TYR A 66 7.11 -9.36 13.93
CA TYR A 66 8.04 -9.48 12.82
C TYR A 66 7.40 -8.95 11.54
N ARG A 67 8.14 -8.13 10.79
CA ARG A 67 7.64 -7.51 9.55
C ARG A 67 8.44 -7.99 8.34
N THR A 68 7.72 -8.37 7.28
CA THR A 68 8.29 -8.82 6.01
C THR A 68 7.41 -8.39 4.82
N SER A 69 7.83 -8.71 3.60
CA SER A 69 7.08 -8.45 2.37
C SER A 69 6.10 -9.58 2.05
N THR A 70 5.04 -9.29 1.28
CA THR A 70 4.11 -10.37 0.84
C THR A 70 4.82 -11.38 -0.07
N GLY A 71 5.77 -10.91 -0.89
CA GLY A 71 6.56 -11.75 -1.78
C GLY A 71 7.47 -12.74 -1.05
N LEU A 72 8.11 -12.32 0.04
CA LEU A 72 8.93 -13.21 0.87
C LEU A 72 8.06 -14.19 1.67
N ALA A 73 6.96 -13.71 2.24
CA ALA A 73 6.01 -14.55 2.97
C ALA A 73 5.41 -15.66 2.07
N LEU A 74 5.25 -15.43 0.77
CA LEU A 74 4.80 -16.42 -0.20
C LEU A 74 5.93 -17.39 -0.64
N LYS A 75 7.10 -16.87 -1.01
CA LYS A 75 8.18 -17.68 -1.62
C LYS A 75 9.06 -18.40 -0.62
N LYS A 76 9.16 -17.87 0.60
CA LYS A 76 10.08 -18.30 1.66
C LYS A 76 9.38 -18.43 3.00
N THR A 77 8.12 -18.89 3.00
CA THR A 77 7.24 -18.92 4.17
C THR A 77 7.90 -19.56 5.40
N ALA A 78 8.47 -20.74 5.26
CA ALA A 78 9.12 -21.44 6.37
C ALA A 78 10.25 -20.60 7.00
N GLN A 79 11.13 -20.04 6.16
CA GLN A 79 12.23 -19.20 6.62
C GLN A 79 11.73 -17.93 7.33
N GLU A 80 10.67 -17.30 6.82
CA GLU A 80 10.11 -16.09 7.42
C GLU A 80 9.39 -16.39 8.74
N LEU A 81 8.76 -17.56 8.89
CA LEU A 81 8.21 -18.01 10.19
C LEU A 81 9.33 -18.30 11.20
N ASP A 82 10.44 -18.89 10.77
CA ASP A 82 11.60 -19.15 11.65
C ASP A 82 12.22 -17.85 12.16
N LYS A 83 12.43 -16.88 11.25
CA LYS A 83 12.90 -15.54 11.62
C LYS A 83 11.91 -14.84 12.52
N ALA A 84 10.62 -14.98 12.28
CA ALA A 84 9.61 -14.33 13.12
C ALA A 84 9.71 -14.79 14.58
N VAL A 85 9.99 -16.06 14.83
CA VAL A 85 10.20 -16.56 16.19
C VAL A 85 11.52 -16.05 16.79
N ALA A 86 12.57 -15.90 15.98
CA ALA A 86 13.90 -15.51 16.47
C ALA A 86 14.10 -14.00 16.63
N GLU A 87 13.48 -13.19 15.77
CA GLU A 87 13.77 -11.76 15.59
C GLU A 87 12.60 -10.86 15.96
N ALA A 88 11.44 -11.41 16.33
CA ALA A 88 10.31 -10.59 16.74
C ALA A 88 10.63 -9.75 17.96
N THR A 89 10.32 -8.45 17.85
CA THR A 89 10.50 -7.49 18.94
C THR A 89 9.16 -6.89 19.33
N PRO A 90 8.97 -6.47 20.59
CA PRO A 90 7.74 -5.83 21.02
C PRO A 90 7.44 -4.61 20.13
N TYR A 91 6.27 -4.61 19.50
CA TYR A 91 5.86 -3.51 18.65
C TYR A 91 5.35 -2.33 19.48
N GLU A 92 6.01 -1.19 19.38
CA GLU A 92 5.46 0.07 19.89
C GLU A 92 4.89 0.88 18.73
N PRO A 93 3.58 1.19 18.73
CA PRO A 93 3.03 2.12 17.75
C PRO A 93 3.73 3.47 17.89
N ALA A 94 4.17 4.03 16.76
CA ALA A 94 4.56 5.42 16.68
C ALA A 94 3.33 6.30 16.95
N GLY A 95 3.03 6.55 18.23
CA GLY A 95 1.80 7.22 18.65
C GLY A 95 1.57 7.33 20.16
N LYS A 96 2.40 6.72 21.00
CA LYS A 96 2.47 7.06 22.44
C LYS A 96 3.79 7.76 22.77
N ALA A 97 4.00 8.92 22.17
CA ALA A 97 4.90 9.92 22.72
C ALA A 97 4.18 11.26 22.69
N GLN A 98 4.03 11.83 23.88
CA GLN A 98 3.62 13.20 24.14
C GLN A 98 4.35 14.19 23.22
N THR A 99 3.66 15.29 22.94
CA THR A 99 4.22 16.63 22.79
C THR A 99 5.66 16.79 23.31
N ALA A 100 6.62 16.64 22.41
CA ALA A 100 7.96 17.21 22.55
C ALA A 100 8.59 17.30 21.16
N THR A 101 8.77 18.54 20.72
CA THR A 101 9.63 18.94 19.61
C THR A 101 10.97 18.23 19.67
N THR A 102 11.37 17.53 18.62
CA THR A 102 12.79 17.34 18.30
C THR A 102 12.95 17.18 16.79
N GLU A 103 13.41 18.27 16.17
CA GLU A 103 14.03 18.27 14.85
C GLU A 103 15.26 17.35 14.82
N GLY A 104 15.49 16.70 13.68
CA GLY A 104 16.86 16.38 13.25
C GLY A 104 17.15 14.92 12.90
N LYS A 105 17.37 14.71 11.59
CA LYS A 105 18.17 13.64 10.95
C LYS A 105 17.58 12.23 10.83
N LYS A 106 16.65 12.09 9.88
CA LYS A 106 16.51 10.92 8.97
C LYS A 106 15.74 11.27 7.67
N GLU A 107 15.84 12.52 7.21
CA GLU A 107 14.90 13.10 6.23
C GLU A 107 15.03 12.59 4.79
N SER A 108 16.20 12.14 4.33
CA SER A 108 16.36 11.75 2.92
C SER A 108 15.71 10.42 2.55
N ALA A 109 15.68 9.46 3.48
CA ALA A 109 14.99 8.18 3.27
C ALA A 109 13.46 8.31 3.39
N GLY A 110 12.99 9.21 4.27
CA GLY A 110 11.57 9.51 4.45
C GLY A 110 10.97 10.26 3.25
N ALA A 111 11.58 11.39 2.86
CA ALA A 111 11.09 12.22 1.76
C ALA A 111 11.05 11.45 0.42
N TYR A 112 12.09 10.66 0.12
CA TYR A 112 12.11 9.81 -1.06
C TYR A 112 10.98 8.76 -1.03
N ARG A 113 10.70 8.16 0.13
CA ARG A 113 9.59 7.21 0.28
C ARG A 113 8.24 7.87 -0.01
N HIS A 114 7.99 9.08 0.52
CA HIS A 114 6.75 9.81 0.27
C HIS A 114 6.58 10.20 -1.21
N LEU A 115 7.68 10.59 -1.85
CA LEU A 115 7.69 10.88 -3.28
C LEU A 115 7.39 9.63 -4.11
N LEU A 116 7.99 8.48 -3.77
CA LEU A 116 7.70 7.20 -4.43
C LEU A 116 6.24 6.76 -4.25
N THR A 117 5.64 7.00 -3.08
CA THR A 117 4.20 6.76 -2.86
C THR A 117 3.38 7.59 -3.83
N GLY A 118 3.61 8.91 -3.89
CA GLY A 118 2.90 9.80 -4.81
C GLY A 118 3.00 9.36 -6.27
N VAL A 119 4.21 9.05 -6.73
CA VAL A 119 4.44 8.57 -8.11
C VAL A 119 3.71 7.25 -8.37
N SER A 120 3.73 6.30 -7.43
CA SER A 120 3.08 5.00 -7.58
C SER A 120 1.56 5.11 -7.76
N TYR A 121 0.92 6.04 -7.04
CA TYR A 121 -0.52 6.29 -7.16
C TYR A 121 -0.89 7.13 -8.40
N MET A 122 0.03 7.95 -8.90
CA MET A 122 -0.15 8.75 -10.12
C MET A 122 0.02 7.92 -11.39
N LEU A 123 0.92 6.93 -11.39
CA LEU A 123 1.34 6.17 -12.57
C LEU A 123 0.17 5.51 -13.34
N PRO A 124 -0.81 4.84 -12.70
CA PRO A 124 -1.91 4.21 -13.44
C PRO A 124 -2.71 5.21 -14.28
N MET A 125 -2.88 6.44 -13.77
CA MET A 125 -3.65 7.47 -14.45
C MET A 125 -2.86 8.11 -15.59
N VAL A 126 -1.55 8.33 -15.41
CA VAL A 126 -0.67 8.80 -16.50
C VAL A 126 -0.57 7.78 -17.62
N VAL A 127 -0.45 6.49 -17.29
CA VAL A 127 -0.40 5.41 -18.28
C VAL A 127 -1.72 5.31 -19.05
N ALA A 128 -2.87 5.37 -18.36
CA ALA A 128 -4.17 5.39 -19.01
C ALA A 128 -4.35 6.62 -19.91
N GLY A 129 -3.95 7.81 -19.43
CA GLY A 129 -4.03 9.05 -20.21
C GLY A 129 -3.14 9.03 -21.45
N GLY A 130 -1.90 8.55 -21.32
CA GLY A 130 -0.98 8.37 -22.44
C GLY A 130 -1.52 7.39 -23.49
N LEU A 131 -2.13 6.29 -23.06
CA LEU A 131 -2.79 5.35 -23.96
C LEU A 131 -3.96 5.99 -24.72
N CYS A 132 -4.79 6.80 -24.04
CA CYS A 132 -5.86 7.54 -24.70
C CYS A 132 -5.34 8.52 -25.77
N ILE A 133 -4.24 9.24 -25.50
CA ILE A 133 -3.60 10.13 -26.48
C ILE A 133 -3.08 9.32 -27.68
N ALA A 134 -2.41 8.20 -27.43
CA ALA A 134 -1.89 7.35 -28.49
C ALA A 134 -3.02 6.81 -29.39
N LEU A 135 -4.15 6.41 -28.80
CA LEU A 135 -5.33 5.99 -29.54
C LEU A 135 -5.97 7.13 -30.31
N SER A 136 -5.98 8.36 -29.78
CA SER A 136 -6.45 9.54 -30.51
C SER A 136 -5.64 9.74 -31.81
N PHE A 137 -4.32 9.66 -31.73
CA PHE A 137 -3.45 9.81 -32.90
C PHE A 137 -3.54 8.66 -33.90
N ALA A 138 -3.99 7.48 -33.49
CA ALA A 138 -4.24 6.36 -34.41
C ALA A 138 -5.33 6.67 -35.44
N PHE A 139 -6.26 7.59 -35.13
CA PHE A 139 -7.27 8.09 -36.09
C PHE A 139 -6.77 9.22 -37.00
N GLY A 140 -5.51 9.64 -36.82
CA GLY A 140 -4.88 10.75 -37.52
C GLY A 140 -4.34 11.79 -36.53
N ILE A 141 -3.15 12.32 -36.81
CA ILE A 141 -2.45 13.24 -35.89
C ILE A 141 -3.28 14.50 -35.60
N GLU A 142 -4.13 14.93 -36.54
CA GLU A 142 -4.99 16.11 -36.38
C GLU A 142 -6.47 15.78 -36.15
N ALA A 143 -6.86 14.49 -36.12
CA ALA A 143 -8.25 14.07 -35.99
C ALA A 143 -8.92 14.55 -34.69
N PHE A 144 -8.12 14.84 -33.66
CA PHE A 144 -8.59 15.40 -32.40
C PHE A 144 -9.12 16.85 -32.52
N LYS A 145 -8.82 17.56 -33.60
CA LYS A 145 -9.27 18.95 -33.83
C LYS A 145 -10.74 19.03 -34.21
N GLU A 146 -11.33 17.94 -34.70
CA GLU A 146 -12.74 17.91 -35.07
C GLU A 146 -13.60 17.56 -33.83
N PRO A 147 -14.34 18.54 -33.29
CA PRO A 147 -15.09 18.36 -32.05
C PRO A 147 -16.22 17.34 -32.22
N GLY A 148 -16.45 16.53 -31.20
CA GLY A 148 -17.47 15.48 -31.20
C GLY A 148 -17.03 14.14 -31.78
N THR A 149 -15.80 14.05 -32.31
CA THR A 149 -15.22 12.78 -32.77
C THR A 149 -14.67 11.95 -31.61
N LEU A 150 -14.53 10.63 -31.83
CA LEU A 150 -13.88 9.74 -30.87
C LEU A 150 -12.42 10.16 -30.60
N ALA A 151 -11.71 10.65 -31.62
CA ALA A 151 -10.35 11.14 -31.49
C ALA A 151 -10.28 12.37 -30.56
N ALA A 152 -11.21 13.32 -30.71
CA ALA A 152 -11.30 14.48 -29.83
C ALA A 152 -11.64 14.08 -28.38
N ALA A 153 -12.57 13.14 -28.19
CA ALA A 153 -12.92 12.62 -26.87
C ALA A 153 -11.73 11.93 -26.18
N LEU A 154 -10.99 11.08 -26.91
CA LEU A 154 -9.79 10.42 -26.40
C LEU A 154 -8.69 11.42 -26.03
N MET A 155 -8.49 12.46 -26.84
CA MET A 155 -7.52 13.52 -26.57
C MET A 155 -7.93 14.37 -25.35
N GLN A 156 -9.22 14.68 -25.22
CA GLN A 156 -9.74 15.41 -24.07
C GLN A 156 -9.58 14.60 -22.77
N ILE A 157 -9.88 13.30 -22.80
CA ILE A 157 -9.72 12.42 -21.64
C ILE A 157 -8.24 12.30 -21.26
N GLY A 158 -7.38 11.99 -22.24
CA GLY A 158 -5.96 11.76 -22.01
C GLY A 158 -5.20 13.06 -21.74
N GLY A 159 -5.08 13.91 -22.75
CA GLY A 159 -4.27 15.13 -22.69
C GLY A 159 -4.89 16.26 -21.87
N GLY A 160 -6.22 16.37 -21.87
CA GLY A 160 -6.93 17.39 -21.09
C GLY A 160 -7.06 16.99 -19.62
N SER A 161 -7.83 15.95 -19.34
CA SER A 161 -8.24 15.62 -17.97
C SER A 161 -7.19 14.79 -17.21
N ALA A 162 -6.72 13.67 -17.77
CA ALA A 162 -5.80 12.78 -17.06
C ALA A 162 -4.47 13.47 -16.77
N PHE A 163 -3.82 14.06 -17.78
CA PHE A 163 -2.56 14.79 -17.53
C PHE A 163 -2.72 16.00 -16.60
N ALA A 164 -3.85 16.72 -16.61
CA ALA A 164 -4.09 17.80 -15.66
C ALA A 164 -4.22 17.31 -14.21
N LEU A 165 -4.77 16.12 -14.00
CA LEU A 165 -4.88 15.51 -12.66
C LEU A 165 -3.55 14.94 -12.15
N MET A 166 -2.51 14.87 -12.98
CA MET A 166 -1.20 14.31 -12.60
C MET A 166 -0.62 14.99 -11.36
N VAL A 167 -0.57 16.33 -11.37
CA VAL A 167 0.02 17.12 -10.29
C VAL A 167 -0.84 17.07 -9.01
N PRO A 168 -2.17 17.26 -9.06
CA PRO A 168 -3.04 17.10 -7.89
C PRO A 168 -2.97 15.71 -7.26
N VAL A 169 -2.97 14.64 -8.07
CA VAL A 169 -2.89 13.26 -7.56
C VAL A 169 -1.54 13.01 -6.90
N LEU A 170 -0.44 13.41 -7.55
CA LEU A 170 0.90 13.30 -6.98
C LEU A 170 0.98 14.01 -5.61
N ALA A 171 0.53 15.27 -5.55
CA ALA A 171 0.55 16.06 -4.32
C ALA A 171 -0.33 15.45 -3.22
N GLY A 172 -1.55 15.03 -3.57
CA GLY A 172 -2.49 14.40 -2.64
C GLY A 172 -1.93 13.11 -2.03
N TYR A 173 -1.31 12.24 -2.83
CA TYR A 173 -0.75 10.99 -2.32
C TYR A 173 0.60 11.14 -1.61
N ILE A 174 1.35 12.22 -1.89
CA ILE A 174 2.48 12.62 -1.03
C ILE A 174 1.95 13.07 0.33
N ALA A 175 0.92 13.93 0.36
CA ALA A 175 0.30 14.40 1.60
C ALA A 175 -0.31 13.24 2.41
N PHE A 176 -1.00 12.31 1.74
CA PHE A 176 -1.48 11.06 2.32
C PHE A 176 -0.35 10.23 2.93
N SER A 177 0.80 10.14 2.26
CA SER A 177 1.92 9.37 2.79
C SER A 177 2.57 10.00 4.03
N ILE A 178 2.38 11.30 4.26
CA ILE A 178 2.93 12.04 5.41
C ILE A 178 1.92 12.09 6.57
N ALA A 179 0.66 12.37 6.27
CA ALA A 179 -0.38 12.66 7.26
C ALA A 179 -1.53 11.64 7.29
N ASP A 180 -1.40 10.53 6.57
CA ASP A 180 -2.41 9.48 6.45
C ASP A 180 -3.74 10.03 5.87
N ARG A 181 -4.89 9.44 6.20
CA ARG A 181 -6.21 9.94 5.75
C ARG A 181 -6.45 11.45 5.93
N PRO A 182 -6.05 12.10 7.04
CA PRO A 182 -6.12 13.57 7.16
C PRO A 182 -5.39 14.36 6.07
N GLY A 183 -4.36 13.79 5.43
CA GLY A 183 -3.64 14.42 4.34
C GLY A 183 -4.45 14.58 3.04
N LEU A 184 -5.60 13.90 2.92
CA LEU A 184 -6.50 13.96 1.75
C LEU A 184 -7.79 14.73 2.00
N THR A 185 -8.11 15.06 3.25
CA THR A 185 -9.32 15.81 3.58
C THR A 185 -9.15 17.28 3.21
N PRO A 186 -10.14 17.93 2.56
CA PRO A 186 -10.13 19.37 2.42
C PRO A 186 -10.23 20.00 3.81
N GLY A 187 -9.32 20.93 4.12
CA GLY A 187 -9.37 21.76 5.32
C GLY A 187 -10.54 22.73 5.30
#